data_AF-A0A7C9LLE6-F1
#
_entry.id   AF-A0A7C9LLE6-F1
#
_cell.length_a   1.000
_cell.length_b   1.000
_cell.length_c   1.000
_cell.angle_alpha   90.00
_cell.angle_beta   90.00
_cell.angle_gamma   90.00
#
_symmetry.space_group_name_H-M   'P 1'
#
loop_
_entity.id
_entity.type
_entity.pdbx_description
1 polymer ?
#
loop_
_entity_poly.entity_id
_entity_poly.type
_entity_poly.pdbx_seq_one_letter_code
_entity_poly.pdbx_strand_id
1 'polypeptide(L)'
;MTVPELHTLERIARYIAAGQAIRDGQLSEGRALLQKAYQDFPPASLTRLECSFLVKFEDDLVFAGQFLPDLRFTIVLVQMLGSYRQAA
;
A
#
# COMPACT_ATOMS: atom_id res chain seq x y z
N MET A 1 16.75 10.84 15.22
CA MET A 1 15.43 10.35 14.77
C MET A 1 14.52 10.28 15.97
N THR A 2 13.40 10.97 15.92
CA THR A 2 12.37 10.82 16.94
C THR A 2 11.56 9.55 16.61
N VAL A 3 11.17 8.80 17.64
CA VAL A 3 10.44 7.52 17.54
C VAL A 3 9.22 7.55 16.55
N PRO A 4 8.47 8.66 16.37
CA PRO A 4 7.37 8.73 15.40
C PRO A 4 7.78 8.62 13.91
N GLU A 5 8.99 9.09 13.55
CA GLU A 5 9.49 9.04 12.17
C GLU A 5 9.81 7.60 11.76
N LEU A 6 10.32 6.78 12.70
CA LEU A 6 10.63 5.37 12.47
C LEU A 6 9.35 4.56 12.22
N HIS A 7 8.28 4.82 12.98
CA HIS A 7 6.99 4.17 12.74
C HIS A 7 6.40 4.55 11.38
N THR A 8 6.53 5.82 10.96
CA THR A 8 6.09 6.27 9.63
C THR A 8 6.84 5.52 8.51
N LEU A 9 8.16 5.38 8.64
CA LEU A 9 8.98 4.67 7.65
C LEU A 9 8.66 3.18 7.58
N GLU A 10 8.47 2.52 8.74
CA GLU A 10 8.15 1.10 8.79
C GLU A 10 6.79 0.79 8.14
N ARG A 11 5.80 1.65 8.35
CA ARG A 11 4.45 1.50 7.79
C ARG A 11 4.46 1.57 6.27
N ILE A 12 5.11 2.60 5.71
CA ILE A 12 5.24 2.76 4.25
C ILE A 12 6.05 1.61 3.67
N ALA A 13 7.15 1.21 4.32
CA ALA A 13 8.04 0.16 3.83
C ALA A 13 7.31 -1.17 3.62
N ARG A 14 6.34 -1.52 4.46
CA ARG A 14 5.54 -2.76 4.32
C ARG A 14 4.67 -2.75 3.06
N TYR A 15 4.02 -1.61 2.77
CA TYR A 15 3.23 -1.45 1.55
C TYR A 15 4.11 -1.37 0.30
N ILE A 16 5.28 -0.72 0.37
CA ILE A 16 6.27 -0.69 -0.72
C ILE A 16 6.77 -2.10 -1.03
N ALA A 17 7.14 -2.88 0.00
CA ALA A 17 7.60 -4.25 -0.18
C ALA A 17 6.54 -5.12 -0.87
N ALA A 18 5.27 -4.96 -0.49
CA ALA A 18 4.16 -5.63 -1.17
C ALA A 18 4.05 -5.22 -2.65
N GLY A 19 4.09 -3.91 -2.95
CA GLY A 19 4.05 -3.39 -4.32
C GLY A 19 5.23 -3.87 -5.17
N GLN A 20 6.43 -3.91 -4.60
CA GLN A 20 7.63 -4.40 -5.27
C GLN A 20 7.54 -5.90 -5.58
N ALA A 21 7.10 -6.73 -4.63
CA ALA A 21 6.89 -8.16 -4.88
C ALA A 21 5.84 -8.40 -5.99
N ILE A 22 4.77 -7.60 -6.03
CA ILE A 22 3.79 -7.64 -7.14
C ILE A 22 4.46 -7.30 -8.47
N ARG A 23 5.24 -6.21 -8.51
CA ARG A 23 5.96 -5.75 -9.70
C ARG A 23 6.96 -6.79 -10.23
N ASP A 24 7.60 -7.51 -9.31
CA ASP A 24 8.56 -8.58 -9.63
C ASP A 24 7.85 -9.90 -10.02
N GLY A 25 6.52 -9.91 -10.13
CA GLY A 25 5.72 -11.07 -10.53
C GLY A 25 5.48 -12.08 -9.40
N GLN A 26 5.93 -11.79 -8.18
CA GLN A 26 5.77 -12.63 -6.99
C GLN A 26 4.39 -12.41 -6.34
N LEU A 27 3.32 -12.68 -7.08
CA LEU A 27 1.95 -12.33 -6.67
C LEU A 27 1.52 -12.94 -5.32
N SER A 28 1.90 -14.18 -5.04
CA SER A 28 1.59 -14.84 -3.76
C SER A 28 2.28 -14.17 -2.57
N GLU A 29 3.53 -13.73 -2.75
CA GLU A 29 4.30 -13.03 -1.72
C GLU A 29 3.78 -11.60 -1.55
N GLY A 30 3.61 -10.88 -2.66
CA GLY A 30 3.02 -9.54 -2.67
C GLY A 30 1.66 -9.52 -2.00
N ARG A 31 0.81 -10.52 -2.24
CA ARG A 31 -0.45 -10.74 -1.53
C ARG A 31 -0.26 -10.86 -0.02
N ALA A 32 0.63 -11.74 0.43
CA ALA A 32 0.84 -12.00 1.85
C ALA A 32 1.36 -10.75 2.57
N LEU A 33 2.30 -10.04 1.95
CA LEU A 33 2.83 -8.77 2.43
C LEU A 33 1.75 -7.70 2.50
N LEU A 34 0.92 -7.58 1.46
CA LEU A 34 -0.15 -6.59 1.41
C LEU A 34 -1.22 -6.87 2.48
N GLN A 35 -1.61 -8.14 2.66
CA GLN A 35 -2.55 -8.54 3.71
C GLN A 35 -2.02 -8.22 5.09
N LYS A 36 -0.74 -8.52 5.35
CA LYS A 36 -0.08 -8.21 6.61
C LYS A 36 0.00 -6.69 6.85
N ALA A 37 0.43 -5.93 5.84
CA ALA A 37 0.49 -4.48 5.90
C ALA A 37 -0.89 -3.86 6.22
N TYR A 38 -1.95 -4.39 5.60
CA TYR A 38 -3.32 -3.96 5.87
C TYR A 38 -3.79 -4.28 7.30
N GLN A 39 -3.51 -5.49 7.79
CA GLN A 39 -3.90 -5.91 9.14
C GLN A 39 -3.20 -5.09 10.22
N ASP A 40 -1.91 -4.82 10.03
CA ASP A 40 -1.10 -4.07 10.99
C ASP A 40 -1.41 -2.57 10.90
N PHE A 41 -1.58 -2.05 9.68
CA PHE A 41 -1.74 -0.62 9.40
C PHE A 41 -2.78 -0.40 8.30
N PRO A 42 -4.08 -0.36 8.65
CA PRO A 42 -5.13 -0.21 7.64
C PRO A 42 -4.96 1.13 6.89
N PRO A 43 -5.33 1.22 5.59
CA PRO A 43 -5.14 2.41 4.78
C PRO A 43 -5.69 3.68 5.46
N ALA A 44 -6.86 3.63 6.10
CA ALA A 44 -7.43 4.76 6.81
C ALA A 44 -6.54 5.36 7.92
N SER A 45 -5.54 4.63 8.40
CA SER A 45 -4.58 5.11 9.39
C SER A 45 -3.39 5.85 8.77
N LEU A 46 -3.18 5.76 7.45
CA LEU A 46 -2.06 6.39 6.76
C LEU A 46 -2.25 7.91 6.69
N THR A 47 -1.16 8.62 6.96
CA THR A 47 -1.04 10.07 6.84
C THR A 47 -0.89 10.48 5.39
N ARG A 48 -1.13 11.77 5.12
CA ARG A 48 -0.96 12.35 3.78
C ARG A 48 0.46 12.16 3.23
N LEU A 49 1.48 12.24 4.08
CA LEU A 49 2.87 12.02 3.69
C LEU A 49 3.09 10.55 3.29
N GLU A 50 2.57 9.59 4.05
CA GLU A 50 2.69 8.17 3.73
C GLU A 50 2.01 7.84 2.40
N CYS A 51 0.82 8.39 2.17
CA CYS A 51 0.09 8.20 0.92
C CYS A 51 0.86 8.74 -0.29
N SER A 52 1.58 9.87 -0.18
CA SER A 52 2.32 10.44 -1.31
C SER A 52 3.46 9.54 -1.81
N PHE A 53 4.07 8.74 -0.93
CA PHE A 53 5.04 7.73 -1.32
C PHE A 53 4.40 6.54 -2.04
N LEU A 54 3.20 6.15 -1.62
CA LEU A 54 2.47 5.00 -2.17
C LEU A 54 1.82 5.27 -3.53
N VAL A 55 1.53 6.54 -3.87
CA VAL A 55 1.01 6.90 -5.21
C VAL A 55 1.90 6.37 -6.34
N LYS A 56 3.22 6.28 -6.14
CA LYS A 56 4.16 5.74 -7.14
C LYS A 56 3.97 4.25 -7.46
N PHE A 57 3.21 3.55 -6.63
CA PHE A 57 2.89 2.13 -6.75
C PHE A 57 1.39 1.89 -7.01
N GLU A 58 0.61 2.96 -7.28
CA GLU A 58 -0.82 2.87 -7.52
C GLU A 58 -1.14 1.88 -8.66
N ASP A 59 -0.40 1.96 -9.77
CA ASP A 59 -0.60 1.05 -10.92
C ASP A 59 -0.31 -0.41 -10.56
N ASP A 60 0.72 -0.69 -9.75
CA ASP A 60 1.02 -2.06 -9.29
C ASP A 60 -0.11 -2.59 -8.39
N LEU A 61 -0.68 -1.72 -7.55
CA LEU A 61 -1.80 -2.06 -6.66
C LEU A 61 -3.11 -2.27 -7.43
N VAL A 62 -3.36 -1.47 -8.48
CA VAL A 62 -4.47 -1.67 -9.41
C VAL A 62 -4.32 -3.00 -10.13
N PHE A 63 -3.12 -3.28 -10.66
CA PHE A 63 -2.80 -4.56 -11.29
C PHE A 63 -3.05 -5.71 -10.32
N ALA A 64 -2.51 -5.63 -9.11
CA ALA A 64 -2.77 -6.63 -8.07
C ALA A 64 -4.26 -6.81 -7.78
N GLY A 65 -5.07 -5.74 -7.72
CA GLY A 65 -6.51 -5.83 -7.51
C GLY A 65 -7.25 -6.60 -8.62
N GLN A 66 -6.73 -6.63 -9.84
CA GLN A 66 -7.29 -7.42 -10.95
C GLN A 66 -6.97 -8.91 -10.81
N PHE A 67 -5.76 -9.26 -10.37
CA PHE A 67 -5.28 -10.65 -10.29
C PHE A 67 -5.48 -11.30 -8.91
N LEU A 68 -5.68 -10.50 -7.88
CA LEU A 68 -5.91 -10.90 -6.50
C LEU A 68 -7.29 -10.37 -6.04
N PRO A 69 -8.39 -10.77 -6.70
CA PRO A 69 -9.73 -10.21 -6.47
C PRO A 69 -10.29 -10.51 -5.08
N ASP A 70 -9.71 -11.48 -4.38
CA ASP A 70 -10.04 -11.80 -3.00
C ASP A 70 -9.48 -10.77 -2.00
N LEU A 71 -8.51 -9.95 -2.42
CA LEU A 71 -7.99 -8.84 -1.63
C LEU A 71 -8.86 -7.60 -1.81
N ARG A 72 -10.11 -7.63 -1.32
CA ARG A 72 -11.01 -6.46 -1.34
C ARG A 72 -10.37 -5.17 -0.80
N PHE A 73 -9.35 -5.31 0.05
CA PHE A 73 -8.60 -4.20 0.61
C PHE A 73 -7.64 -3.51 -0.38
N THR A 74 -7.24 -4.16 -1.48
CA THR A 74 -6.50 -3.50 -2.58
C THR A 74 -7.32 -2.37 -3.18
N ILE A 75 -8.62 -2.59 -3.39
CA ILE A 75 -9.56 -1.57 -3.88
C ILE A 75 -9.62 -0.38 -2.92
N VAL A 76 -9.71 -0.64 -1.61
CA VAL A 76 -9.75 0.41 -0.58
C VAL A 76 -8.46 1.25 -0.61
N LEU A 77 -7.31 0.60 -0.75
CA LEU A 77 -6.02 1.28 -0.85
C LEU A 77 -5.95 2.15 -2.11
N VAL A 78 -6.32 1.61 -3.28
CA VAL A 78 -6.35 2.35 -4.55
C VAL A 78 -7.31 3.54 -4.51
N GLN A 79 -8.55 3.35 -4.04
CA GLN A 79 -9.54 4.43 -3.93
C GLN A 79 -9.06 5.57 -3.03
N MET A 80 -8.38 5.22 -1.95
CA MET A 80 -7.82 6.19 -1.03
C MET A 80 -6.66 6.96 -1.67
N LEU A 81 -5.72 6.29 -2.36
CA LEU A 81 -4.64 6.95 -3.12
C LEU A 81 -5.21 7.91 -4.19
N GLY A 82 -6.24 7.48 -4.92
CA GLY A 82 -6.94 8.32 -5.90
C GLY A 82 -7.57 9.58 -5.28
N SER A 83 -8.17 9.45 -4.09
CA SER A 83 -8.75 10.59 -3.35
C SER A 83 -7.67 11.58 -2.90
N TYR A 84 -6.51 11.08 -2.48
CA TYR A 84 -5.37 11.93 -2.11
C TYR A 84 -4.83 12.73 -3.30
N ARG A 85 -4.79 12.13 -4.50
CA ARG A 85 -4.31 12.80 -5.72
C ARG A 85 -5.23 13.95 -6.16
N GLN A 86 -6.53 13.86 -5.90
CA GLN A 86 -7.49 14.93 -6.22
C GLN A 86 -7.48 16.09 -5.20
N ALA A 87 -6.95 15.85 -4.00
CA ALA A 87 -6.89 16.82 -2.91
C ALA A 87 -5.52 17.55 -2.79
N ALA A 88 -4.58 17.24 -3.68
CA ALA A 88 -3.22 17.81 -3.75
C ALA A 88 -3.07 18.71 -4.99
#